data_AF-A0A6M1RCP8-F1
#
_entry.id   AF-A0A6M1RCP8-F1
#
_cell.length_a   1.000
_cell.length_b   1.000
_cell.length_c   1.000
_cell.angle_alpha   90.00
_cell.angle_beta   90.00
_cell.angle_gamma   90.00
#
_symmetry.space_group_name_H-M   'P 1'
#
loop_
_entity.id
_entity.type
_entity.pdbx_description
1 polymer ?
#
loop_
_entity_poly.entity_id
_entity_poly.type
_entity_poly.pdbx_seq_one_letter_code
_entity_poly.pdbx_strand_id
1 'polypeptide(L)'
;MAAGVEHSLALVQVGPRLESPRWVADGAFEFSVRGESGVPYRIEYSADLQTWQALTNVVCDCPLITVRDPAAGSAPRRFYRAVSLEWP
;
A
#
# COMPACT_ATOMS: atom_id res chain seq x y z
N MET A 1 5.51 -47.67 -4.39
CA MET A 1 5.17 -46.64 -3.39
C MET A 1 6.11 -45.48 -3.59
N ALA A 2 5.67 -44.43 -4.29
CA ALA A 2 6.45 -43.21 -4.47
C ALA A 2 5.85 -42.15 -3.55
N ALA A 3 6.60 -41.72 -2.55
CA ALA A 3 6.25 -40.56 -1.75
C ALA A 3 6.64 -39.32 -2.55
N GLY A 4 5.65 -38.57 -3.03
CA GLY A 4 5.86 -37.23 -3.56
C GLY A 4 6.23 -36.31 -2.39
N VAL A 5 7.44 -35.78 -2.41
CA VAL A 5 7.83 -34.69 -1.52
C VAL A 5 7.17 -33.43 -2.07
N GLU A 6 6.18 -32.91 -1.37
CA GLU A 6 5.64 -31.60 -1.68
C GLU A 6 6.65 -30.56 -1.17
N HIS A 7 7.36 -29.94 -2.11
CA HIS A 7 8.18 -28.78 -1.80
C HIS A 7 7.23 -27.59 -1.59
N SER A 8 6.87 -27.30 -0.33
CA SER A 8 6.24 -26.03 0.02
C SER A 8 7.20 -24.89 -0.32
N LEU A 9 7.00 -24.26 -1.47
CA LEU A 9 7.50 -22.92 -1.74
C LEU A 9 6.71 -21.97 -0.84
N ALA A 10 7.29 -21.60 0.29
CA ALA A 10 6.87 -20.36 0.95
C ALA A 10 7.38 -19.22 0.06
N LEU A 11 6.53 -18.71 -0.84
CA LEU A 11 6.73 -17.34 -1.32
C LEU A 11 6.64 -16.48 -0.06
N VAL A 12 7.75 -15.88 0.37
CA VAL A 12 7.67 -14.78 1.33
C VAL A 12 6.88 -13.69 0.62
N GLN A 13 5.57 -13.67 0.81
CA GLN A 13 4.74 -12.59 0.32
C GLN A 13 5.12 -11.36 1.12
N VAL A 14 6.06 -10.59 0.58
CA VAL A 14 6.41 -9.29 1.12
C VAL A 14 5.19 -8.42 0.89
N GLY A 15 4.44 -8.15 1.96
CA GLY A 15 3.27 -7.27 1.91
C GLY A 15 3.61 -5.89 1.32
N PRO A 16 2.60 -5.09 0.93
CA PRO A 16 2.86 -3.81 0.29
C PRO A 16 3.72 -2.91 1.17
N ARG A 17 4.74 -2.28 0.57
CA ARG A 17 5.66 -1.37 1.26
C ARG A 17 5.41 0.06 0.81
N LEU A 18 5.27 0.97 1.76
CA LEU A 18 5.28 2.41 1.50
C LEU A 18 6.72 2.92 1.53
N GLU A 19 7.14 3.65 0.51
CA GLU A 19 8.50 4.17 0.37
C GLU A 19 8.54 5.57 -0.24
N SER A 20 9.71 6.20 -0.18
CA SER A 20 9.96 7.54 -0.76
C SER A 20 8.97 8.63 -0.32
N PRO A 21 8.69 8.79 1.00
CA PRO A 21 7.77 9.83 1.47
C PRO A 21 8.33 11.22 1.17
N ARG A 22 7.49 12.11 0.63
CA ARG A 22 7.85 13.50 0.38
C ARG A 22 6.67 14.45 0.51
N TRP A 23 6.97 15.67 0.95
CA TRP A 23 6.06 16.80 0.80
C TRP A 23 6.23 17.44 -0.57
N VAL A 24 5.12 17.86 -1.17
CA VAL A 24 5.09 18.63 -2.41
C VAL A 24 4.83 20.11 -2.06
N ALA A 25 5.31 21.02 -2.90
CA ALA A 25 5.25 22.46 -2.64
C ALA A 25 3.82 23.01 -2.41
N ASP A 26 2.80 22.31 -2.91
CA ASP A 26 1.39 22.66 -2.72
C ASP A 26 0.76 22.09 -1.43
N GLY A 27 1.58 21.53 -0.53
CA GLY A 27 1.12 20.97 0.74
C GLY A 27 0.54 19.56 0.63
N ALA A 28 0.55 18.95 -0.56
CA ALA A 28 0.24 17.54 -0.69
C ALA A 28 1.38 16.67 -0.15
N PHE A 29 1.02 15.48 0.34
CA PHE A 29 1.98 14.45 0.70
C PHE A 29 1.96 13.34 -0.33
N GLU A 30 3.13 12.88 -0.75
CA GLU A 30 3.29 11.79 -1.71
C GLU A 30 4.18 10.69 -1.15
N PHE A 31 3.88 9.47 -1.56
CA PHE A 31 4.70 8.30 -1.31
C PHE A 31 4.47 7.28 -2.43
N SER A 32 5.37 6.32 -2.53
CA SER A 32 5.24 5.22 -3.47
C SER A 32 4.80 3.95 -2.74
N VAL A 33 3.91 3.19 -3.39
CA VAL A 33 3.47 1.86 -2.95
C VAL A 33 4.18 0.84 -3.82
N ARG A 34 4.99 -0.01 -3.18
CA ARG A 34 5.56 -1.19 -3.79
C ARG A 34 4.74 -2.40 -3.42
N GLY A 35 4.22 -3.09 -4.42
CA GLY A 35 3.35 -4.26 -4.25
C GLY A 35 3.52 -5.27 -5.37
N GLU A 36 2.78 -6.37 -5.26
CA GLU A 36 2.69 -7.38 -6.29
C GLU A 36 1.94 -6.82 -7.51
N SER A 37 2.47 -7.12 -8.69
CA SER A 37 1.91 -6.61 -9.94
C SER A 37 0.52 -7.18 -10.18
N GLY A 38 -0.44 -6.34 -10.54
CA GLY A 38 -1.84 -6.74 -10.78
C GLY A 38 -2.67 -6.93 -9.51
N VAL A 39 -2.07 -6.84 -8.31
CA VAL A 39 -2.82 -6.87 -7.05
C VAL A 39 -3.40 -5.48 -6.76
N PRO A 40 -4.71 -5.37 -6.51
CA PRO A 40 -5.32 -4.13 -6.05
C PRO A 40 -5.01 -3.89 -4.58
N TYR A 41 -4.70 -2.65 -4.23
CA TYR A 41 -4.48 -2.19 -2.86
C TYR A 41 -5.41 -1.01 -2.55
N ARG A 42 -6.06 -1.06 -1.38
CA ARG A 42 -6.70 0.11 -0.79
C ARG A 42 -5.68 0.85 0.07
N ILE A 43 -5.50 2.13 -0.23
CA ILE A 43 -4.67 3.01 0.57
C ILE A 43 -5.56 3.69 1.59
N GLU A 44 -5.17 3.61 2.85
CA GLU A 44 -5.91 4.19 3.96
C GLU A 44 -5.04 5.17 4.71
N TYR A 45 -5.67 6.20 5.25
CA TYR A 45 -5.03 7.10 6.20
C TYR A 45 -5.70 7.02 7.57
N SER A 46 -4.99 7.47 8.60
CA SER A 46 -5.51 7.66 9.94
C SER A 46 -4.95 8.92 10.60
N ALA A 47 -5.72 9.52 11.51
CA ALA A 47 -5.25 10.61 12.36
C ALA A 47 -4.80 10.12 13.75
N ASP A 48 -5.13 8.88 14.15
CA ASP A 48 -4.98 8.35 15.51
C ASP A 48 -4.42 6.92 15.57
N LEU A 49 -4.10 6.32 14.41
CA LEU A 49 -3.71 4.91 14.21
C LEU A 49 -4.79 3.86 14.58
N GLN A 50 -5.98 4.29 14.98
CA GLN A 50 -7.09 3.43 15.39
C GLN A 50 -8.17 3.40 14.32
N THR A 51 -8.59 4.59 13.87
CA THR A 51 -9.63 4.78 12.86
C THR A 51 -8.99 5.00 11.51
N TRP A 52 -9.28 4.13 10.55
CA TRP A 52 -8.70 4.17 9.21
C TRP A 52 -9.77 4.50 8.18
N GLN A 53 -9.46 5.44 7.29
CA GLN A 53 -10.35 5.90 6.24
C GLN A 53 -9.69 5.66 4.88
N ALA A 54 -10.49 5.29 3.88
CA ALA A 54 -10.00 5.11 2.53
C ALA A 54 -9.52 6.45 1.94
N LEU A 55 -8.29 6.46 1.43
CA LEU A 55 -7.75 7.55 0.62
C LEU A 55 -8.06 7.31 -0.86
N THR A 56 -7.67 6.15 -1.38
CA THR A 56 -7.84 5.76 -2.78
C THR A 56 -7.60 4.26 -2.95
N ASN A 57 -7.90 3.72 -4.13
CA ASN A 57 -7.50 2.39 -4.55
C ASN A 57 -6.46 2.50 -5.67
N VAL A 58 -5.48 1.61 -5.66
CA VAL A 58 -4.46 1.52 -6.70
C VAL A 58 -4.30 0.08 -7.15
N VAL A 59 -3.98 -0.11 -8.43
CA VAL A 59 -3.48 -1.39 -8.95
C VAL A 59 -2.01 -1.15 -9.28
N CYS A 60 -1.14 -2.03 -8.78
CA CYS A 60 0.27 -1.96 -9.14
C CYS A 60 0.44 -2.53 -10.56
N ASP A 61 0.33 -1.70 -11.61
CA ASP A 61 0.65 -2.12 -13.00
C ASP A 61 2.18 -2.25 -13.23
N CYS A 62 2.95 -1.57 -12.38
CA CYS A 62 4.39 -1.61 -12.24
C CYS A 62 4.65 -1.91 -10.75
N PRO A 63 5.78 -2.50 -10.30
CA PRO A 63 6.04 -2.75 -8.87
C PRO A 63 6.09 -1.48 -8.01
N LEU A 64 5.84 -0.30 -8.58
CA LEU A 64 5.79 0.97 -7.87
C LEU A 64 4.70 1.86 -8.46
N ILE A 65 3.77 2.32 -7.62
CA ILE A 65 2.78 3.35 -7.95
C ILE A 65 2.89 4.52 -6.97
N THR A 66 2.84 5.75 -7.48
CA THR A 66 2.84 6.95 -6.64
C THR A 66 1.42 7.26 -6.19
N VAL A 67 1.25 7.48 -4.90
CA VAL A 67 0.01 7.92 -4.26
C VAL A 67 0.21 9.33 -3.71
N ARG A 68 -0.83 10.14 -3.84
CA ARG A 68 -0.84 11.54 -3.41
C ARG A 68 -2.05 11.81 -2.52
N ASP A 69 -1.81 12.35 -1.33
CA ASP A 69 -2.83 12.92 -0.45
C ASP A 69 -2.79 14.45 -0.53
N PRO A 70 -3.70 15.10 -1.30
CA PRO A 70 -3.76 16.55 -1.41
C PRO A 70 -4.27 17.23 -0.13
N ALA A 71 -4.95 16.51 0.76
CA ALA A 71 -5.51 17.02 2.00
C ALA A 71 -4.57 16.78 3.21
N ALA A 72 -3.33 16.35 2.97
CA ALA A 72 -2.36 16.09 4.02
C ALA A 72 -1.92 17.38 4.73
N GLY A 73 -1.66 18.46 3.98
CA GLY A 73 -1.16 19.73 4.53
C GLY A 73 -2.17 20.50 5.39
N SER A 74 -3.47 20.20 5.28
CA SER A 74 -4.52 20.77 6.12
C SER A 74 -4.87 19.90 7.34
N ALA A 75 -4.26 18.72 7.46
CA ALA A 75 -4.47 17.82 8.58
C ALA A 75 -3.33 17.95 9.59
N PRO A 76 -3.61 17.93 10.92
CA PRO A 76 -2.57 18.04 11.93
C PRO A 76 -1.61 16.85 11.94
N ARG A 77 -2.07 15.67 11.49
CA ARG A 77 -1.25 14.47 11.26
C ARG A 77 -1.96 13.49 10.33
N ARG A 78 -1.19 12.71 9.58
CA ARG A 78 -1.64 11.59 8.76
C ARG A 78 -0.68 10.41 8.93
N PHE A 79 -1.23 9.25 9.20
CA PHE A 79 -0.56 7.95 9.10
C PHE A 79 -1.14 7.20 7.92
N TYR A 80 -0.36 6.37 7.24
CA TYR A 80 -0.78 5.69 6.02
C TYR A 80 -0.52 4.19 6.11
N ARG A 81 -1.40 3.39 5.50
CA ARG A 81 -1.20 1.95 5.28
C ARG A 81 -1.77 1.52 3.93
N ALA A 82 -1.25 0.44 3.38
CA ALA A 82 -1.81 -0.24 2.21
C ALA A 82 -2.41 -1.58 2.64
N VAL A 83 -3.61 -1.87 2.16
CA VAL A 83 -4.33 -3.12 2.42
C VAL A 83 -4.55 -3.80 1.08
N SER A 84 -4.02 -5.01 0.90
CA SER A 84 -4.31 -5.82 -0.29
C SER A 84 -5.80 -6.13 -0.33
N LEU A 85 -6.42 -5.89 -1.47
CA LEU A 85 -7.78 -6.34 -1.73
C LEU A 85 -7.67 -7.71 -2.38
N GLU A 86 -8.21 -8.71 -1.70
CA GLU A 86 -8.43 -10.02 -2.32
C GLU A 86 -9.50 -9.87 -3.42
N TRP A 87 -9.18 -10.37 -4.62
CA TRP A 87 -10.17 -10.48 -5.68
C TRP A 87 -11.17 -11.58 -5.29
N PRO A 88 -12.49 -11.34 -5.36
CA PRO A 88 -13.49 -12.35 -5.02
C PRO A 88 -13.50 -13.55 -5.96
#